data_AF-A0A6J4PRR8-F1
#
_entry.id   AF-A0A6J4PRR8-F1
#
_cell.length_a   1.000
_cell.length_b   1.000
_cell.length_c   1.000
_cell.angle_alpha   90.00
_cell.angle_beta   90.00
_cell.angle_gamma   90.00
#
_symmetry.space_group_name_H-M   'P 1'
#
loop_
_entity.id
_entity.type
_entity.pdbx_description
1 polymer ?
#
loop_
_entity_poly.entity_id
_entity_poly.type
_entity_poly.pdbx_seq_one_letter_code
_entity_poly.pdbx_strand_id
1 'polypeptide(L)'
;MPTAAPRRHRVISAEAFGLPAPYRATPDDAPPQHVRAALDLRLRALLHHDPGTRAGADIEDLHQMRVSVRRMRAALKAARPLLDAAWADGLRAELGWLGRALGPVRDLDVLLLRLRAEVAALPADEQEPGGVLVAALER
;
A
#
# COMPACT_ATOMS: atom_id res chain seq x y z
N MET A 1 -21.14 -26.57 2.10
CA MET A 1 -20.12 -25.52 1.90
C MET A 1 -19.93 -24.80 3.23
N PRO A 2 -18.74 -24.79 3.85
CA PRO A 2 -18.57 -24.05 5.10
C PRO A 2 -18.48 -22.56 4.77
N THR A 3 -19.52 -21.81 5.12
CA THR A 3 -19.50 -20.35 5.11
C THR A 3 -18.40 -19.91 6.09
N ALA A 4 -17.28 -19.42 5.56
CA ALA A 4 -16.22 -18.86 6.38
C ALA A 4 -16.79 -17.67 7.16
N ALA A 5 -16.91 -17.81 8.48
CA ALA A 5 -17.29 -16.70 9.36
C ALA A 5 -16.35 -15.50 9.08
N PRO A 6 -16.86 -14.26 9.08
CA PRO A 6 -16.02 -13.09 8.84
C PRO A 6 -14.91 -13.06 9.90
N ARG A 7 -13.65 -13.23 9.47
CA ARG A 7 -12.50 -13.08 10.35
C ARG A 7 -12.54 -11.65 10.85
N ARG A 8 -12.75 -11.45 12.15
CA ARG A 8 -12.70 -10.11 12.76
C ARG A 8 -11.35 -9.51 12.40
N HIS A 9 -11.35 -8.58 11.44
CA HIS A 9 -10.15 -7.85 11.07
C HIS A 9 -9.78 -7.00 12.28
N ARG A 10 -8.70 -7.38 12.97
CA ARG A 10 -8.14 -6.56 14.04
C ARG A 10 -7.80 -5.21 13.42
N VAL A 11 -8.35 -4.14 13.98
CA VAL A 11 -8.04 -2.78 13.54
C VAL A 11 -6.55 -2.54 13.79
N ILE A 12 -5.83 -2.23 12.73
CA ILE A 12 -4.41 -1.88 12.77
C ILE A 12 -4.34 -0.37 12.55
N SER A 13 -4.11 0.40 13.63
CA SER A 13 -4.05 1.86 13.58
C SER A 13 -2.90 2.42 14.41
N ALA A 14 -2.54 3.68 14.18
CA ALA A 14 -1.48 4.35 14.95
C ALA A 14 -1.84 4.44 16.44
N GLU A 15 -3.11 4.69 16.75
CA GLU A 15 -3.66 4.73 18.11
C GLU A 15 -3.61 3.34 18.75
N ALA A 16 -3.98 2.29 18.02
CA ALA A 16 -3.96 0.92 18.51
C ALA A 16 -2.54 0.43 18.86
N PHE A 17 -1.52 1.00 18.22
CA PHE A 17 -0.11 0.74 18.53
C PHE A 17 0.48 1.70 19.57
N GLY A 18 -0.30 2.67 20.07
CA GLY A 18 0.21 3.68 21.00
C GLY A 18 1.34 4.53 20.42
N LEU A 19 1.31 4.80 19.11
CA LEU A 19 2.34 5.63 18.49
C LEU A 19 2.24 7.07 19.02
N PRO A 20 3.38 7.74 19.29
CA PRO A 20 3.39 9.14 19.71
C PRO A 20 2.87 10.06 18.59
N ALA A 21 2.86 11.37 18.82
CA ALA A 21 2.57 12.34 17.76
C ALA A 21 3.55 12.18 16.55
N PRO A 22 3.12 12.54 15.33
CA PRO A 22 3.95 12.43 14.14
C PRO A 22 5.31 13.10 14.32
N TYR A 23 6.38 12.36 14.01
CA TYR A 23 7.73 12.87 14.16
C TYR A 23 8.10 13.77 12.98
N ARG A 24 8.56 14.99 13.27
CA ARG A 24 8.98 15.98 12.27
C ARG A 24 10.42 16.37 12.54
N ALA A 25 11.27 16.19 11.54
CA ALA A 25 12.64 16.70 11.56
C ALA A 25 12.66 18.15 11.05
N THR A 26 13.55 18.97 11.58
CA THR A 26 13.88 20.32 11.09
C THR A 26 15.11 20.26 10.18
N PRO A 27 15.40 21.32 9.39
CA PRO A 27 16.60 21.35 8.55
C PRO A 27 17.93 21.18 9.30
N ASP A 28 17.96 21.51 10.60
CA ASP A 28 19.16 21.47 11.43
C ASP A 28 19.34 20.12 12.16
N ASP A 29 18.38 19.20 12.02
CA ASP A 29 18.46 17.88 12.63
C ASP A 29 19.52 17.00 11.97
N ALA A 30 20.07 16.05 12.74
CA ALA A 30 21.02 15.11 12.17
C ALA A 30 20.34 14.13 11.18
N PRO A 31 21.08 13.57 10.20
CA PRO A 31 20.50 12.71 9.17
C PRO A 31 19.60 11.55 9.67
N PRO A 32 19.90 10.84 10.79
CA PRO A 32 19.01 9.80 11.31
C PRO A 32 17.61 10.29 11.70
N GLN A 33 17.47 11.54 12.18
CA GLN A 33 16.16 12.13 12.45
C GLN A 33 15.32 12.26 11.18
N HIS A 34 15.91 12.68 10.06
CA HIS A 34 15.18 12.77 8.79
C HIS A 34 14.72 11.38 8.31
N VAL A 35 15.52 10.34 8.54
CA VAL A 35 15.15 8.95 8.25
C VAL A 35 13.97 8.53 9.13
N ARG A 36 14.01 8.82 10.43
CA ARG A 36 12.89 8.57 11.35
C ARG A 36 11.62 9.29 10.90
N ALA A 37 11.69 10.57 10.54
CA ALA A 37 10.54 11.33 10.04
C ALA A 37 9.97 10.72 8.76
N ALA A 38 10.83 10.30 7.83
CA ALA A 38 10.40 9.65 6.60
C ALA A 38 9.72 8.29 6.86
N LEU A 39 10.23 7.49 7.80
CA LEU A 39 9.62 6.21 8.18
C LEU A 39 8.31 6.41 8.93
N ASP A 40 8.23 7.34 9.89
CA ASP A 40 7.00 7.63 10.65
C ASP A 40 5.86 8.09 9.72
N LEU A 41 6.15 9.02 8.80
CA LEU A 41 5.18 9.46 7.79
C LEU A 41 4.61 8.29 6.99
N ARG A 42 5.46 7.36 6.55
CA ARG A 42 5.04 6.25 5.69
C ARG A 42 4.39 5.12 6.47
N LEU A 43 4.80 4.88 7.71
CA LEU A 43 4.11 3.97 8.62
C LEU A 43 2.67 4.46 8.84
N ARG A 44 2.48 5.74 9.15
CA ARG A 44 1.14 6.32 9.34
C ARG A 44 0.27 6.23 8.10
N ALA A 45 0.82 6.53 6.92
CA ALA A 45 0.09 6.36 5.66
C ALA A 45 -0.30 4.90 5.44
N LEU A 46 0.61 3.95 5.69
CA LEU A 46 0.31 2.52 5.59
C LEU A 46 -0.83 2.10 6.54
N LEU A 47 -0.81 2.57 7.79
CA LEU A 47 -1.85 2.29 8.78
C LEU A 47 -3.19 2.92 8.43
N HIS A 48 -3.17 4.13 7.87
CA HIS A 48 -4.37 4.85 7.44
C HIS A 48 -5.12 4.12 6.32
N HIS A 49 -4.39 3.57 5.35
CA HIS A 49 -4.96 2.89 4.18
C HIS A 49 -5.22 1.39 4.37
N ASP A 50 -4.80 0.78 5.49
CA ASP A 50 -5.03 -0.66 5.78
C ASP A 50 -6.53 -1.02 5.82
N PRO A 51 -7.42 -0.27 6.50
CA PRO A 51 -8.83 -0.61 6.55
C PRO A 51 -9.51 -0.62 5.17
N GLY A 52 -9.24 0.40 4.35
CA GLY A 52 -9.84 0.52 3.01
C GLY A 52 -9.30 -0.53 2.04
N THR A 53 -8.00 -0.85 2.13
CA THR A 53 -7.39 -1.95 1.38
C THR A 53 -8.01 -3.30 1.73
N ARG A 54 -8.28 -3.55 3.02
CA ARG A 54 -8.92 -4.80 3.48
C ARG A 54 -10.38 -4.89 3.05
N ALA A 55 -11.08 -3.76 3.04
CA ALA A 55 -12.46 -3.69 2.59
C ALA A 55 -12.60 -3.80 1.07
N GLY A 56 -11.52 -3.51 0.31
CA GLY A 56 -11.58 -3.41 -1.15
C GLY A 56 -12.46 -2.25 -1.63
N ALA A 57 -12.61 -1.20 -0.80
CA ALA A 57 -13.54 -0.11 -1.04
C ALA A 57 -13.02 0.90 -2.08
N ASP A 58 -11.71 1.19 -2.04
CA ASP A 58 -11.03 2.07 -2.98
C ASP A 58 -9.67 1.45 -3.36
N ILE A 59 -9.41 1.35 -4.65
CA ILE A 59 -8.14 0.86 -5.20
C ILE A 59 -6.96 1.79 -4.83
N GLU A 60 -7.24 3.06 -4.51
CA GLU A 60 -6.23 4.03 -4.12
C GLU A 60 -5.65 3.71 -2.73
N ASP A 61 -6.42 3.10 -1.83
CA ASP A 61 -5.91 2.65 -0.53
C ASP A 61 -4.80 1.61 -0.72
N LEU A 62 -5.03 0.60 -1.56
CA LEU A 62 -4.03 -0.42 -1.87
C LEU A 62 -2.82 0.20 -2.59
N HIS A 63 -3.07 1.15 -3.50
CA HIS A 63 -2.01 1.90 -4.15
C HIS A 63 -1.11 2.61 -3.13
N GLN A 64 -1.70 3.37 -2.21
CA GLN A 64 -0.96 4.15 -1.21
C GLN A 64 -0.24 3.28 -0.18
N MET A 65 -0.82 2.13 0.22
CA MET A 65 -0.09 1.14 1.02
C MET A 65 1.18 0.67 0.30
N ARG A 66 1.08 0.30 -0.99
CA ARG A 66 2.23 -0.14 -1.78
C ARG A 66 3.27 0.96 -1.96
N VAL A 67 2.83 2.20 -2.20
CA VAL A 67 3.73 3.36 -2.26
C VAL A 67 4.49 3.53 -0.95
N SER A 68 3.80 3.41 0.19
CA SER A 68 4.39 3.54 1.53
C SER A 68 5.44 2.46 1.78
N VAL A 69 5.12 1.19 1.50
CA VAL A 69 6.07 0.05 1.60
C VAL A 69 7.31 0.27 0.74
N ARG A 70 7.13 0.64 -0.53
CA ARG A 70 8.24 0.90 -1.47
C ARG A 70 9.14 2.02 -0.96
N ARG A 71 8.55 3.12 -0.50
CA ARG A 71 9.30 4.30 -0.01
C ARG A 71 10.05 3.99 1.28
N MET A 72 9.47 3.25 2.22
CA MET A 72 10.19 2.80 3.43
C MET A 72 11.39 1.92 3.06
N ARG A 73 11.24 0.97 2.14
CA ARG A 73 12.35 0.13 1.66
C ARG A 73 13.47 0.94 0.99
N ALA A 74 13.11 1.99 0.27
CA ALA A 74 14.09 2.88 -0.35
C ALA A 74 14.83 3.73 0.70
N ALA A 75 14.10 4.29 1.67
CA ALA A 75 14.68 5.06 2.77
C ALA A 75 15.67 4.22 3.59
N LEU A 76 15.28 3.01 3.99
CA LEU A 76 16.16 2.07 4.71
C LEU A 76 17.42 1.71 3.91
N LYS A 77 17.28 1.53 2.58
CA LYS A 77 18.43 1.24 1.71
C LYS A 77 19.38 2.44 1.63
N ALA A 78 18.85 3.64 1.44
CA ALA A 78 19.64 4.86 1.28
C ALA A 78 20.36 5.25 2.59
N ALA A 79 19.67 5.10 3.73
CA ALA A 79 20.19 5.40 5.05
C ALA A 79 21.03 4.27 5.66
N ARG A 80 21.26 3.17 4.94
CA ARG A 80 21.94 1.98 5.48
C ARG A 80 23.27 2.28 6.20
N PRO A 81 24.14 3.19 5.73
CA PRO A 81 25.39 3.53 6.45
C PRO A 81 25.18 4.23 7.81
N LEU A 82 23.99 4.77 8.06
CA LEU A 82 23.61 5.52 9.27
C LEU A 82 22.85 4.67 10.29
N LEU A 83 22.56 3.42 9.97
CA LEU A 83 21.68 2.53 10.72
C LEU A 83 22.41 1.24 11.09
N ASP A 84 21.91 0.55 12.11
CA ASP A 84 22.30 -0.84 12.33
C ASP A 84 21.92 -1.67 11.09
N ALA A 85 22.91 -2.31 10.48
CA ALA A 85 22.75 -2.99 9.20
C ALA A 85 21.82 -4.20 9.32
N ALA A 86 21.95 -4.99 10.38
CA ALA A 86 21.14 -6.19 10.59
C ALA A 86 19.67 -5.82 10.79
N TRP A 87 19.39 -4.80 11.60
CA TRP A 87 18.06 -4.27 11.83
C TRP A 87 17.44 -3.70 10.55
N ALA A 88 18.19 -2.85 9.83
CA ALA A 88 17.68 -2.21 8.61
C ALA A 88 17.40 -3.24 7.52
N ASP A 89 18.29 -4.20 7.31
CA ASP A 89 18.13 -5.24 6.30
C ASP A 89 16.97 -6.20 6.65
N GLY A 90 16.81 -6.54 7.94
CA GLY A 90 15.69 -7.34 8.44
C GLY A 90 14.33 -6.65 8.21
N LEU A 91 14.17 -5.40 8.65
CA LEU A 91 12.93 -4.64 8.42
C LEU A 91 12.64 -4.47 6.92
N ARG A 92 13.68 -4.24 6.11
CA ARG A 92 13.53 -4.13 4.66
C ARG A 92 13.03 -5.42 4.04
N ALA A 93 13.45 -6.59 4.55
CA ALA A 93 12.97 -7.89 4.10
C ALA A 93 11.47 -8.10 4.40
N GLU A 94 11.02 -7.79 5.62
CA GLU A 94 9.61 -7.85 6.02
C GLU A 94 8.72 -6.94 5.17
N LEU A 95 9.15 -5.70 4.94
CA LEU A 95 8.48 -4.80 4.00
C LEU A 95 8.46 -5.36 2.57
N GLY A 96 9.48 -6.14 2.20
CA GLY A 96 9.53 -6.82 0.91
C GLY A 96 8.49 -7.93 0.79
N TRP A 97 8.34 -8.72 1.85
CA TRP A 97 7.28 -9.71 1.94
C TRP A 97 5.90 -9.06 1.82
N LEU A 98 5.64 -7.99 2.57
CA LEU A 98 4.37 -7.28 2.50
C LEU A 98 4.10 -6.72 1.10
N GLY A 99 5.10 -6.10 0.48
CA GLY A 99 4.98 -5.58 -0.89
C GLY A 99 4.69 -6.66 -1.93
N ARG A 100 5.19 -7.89 -1.74
CA ARG A 100 4.86 -9.04 -2.60
C ARG A 100 3.43 -9.52 -2.37
N ALA A 101 2.99 -9.59 -1.12
CA ALA A 101 1.62 -10.01 -0.78
C ALA A 101 0.56 -9.04 -1.37
N LEU A 102 0.85 -7.74 -1.39
CA LEU A 102 -0.02 -6.70 -1.95
C LEU A 102 0.04 -6.59 -3.49
N GLY A 103 1.00 -7.26 -4.13
CA GLY A 103 1.26 -7.14 -5.58
C GLY A 103 0.10 -7.59 -6.46
N PRO A 104 -0.32 -8.85 -6.37
CA PRO A 104 -1.31 -9.42 -7.28
C PRO A 104 -2.62 -8.65 -7.35
N VAL A 105 -3.14 -8.21 -6.19
CA VAL A 105 -4.39 -7.43 -6.15
C VAL A 105 -4.21 -6.08 -6.84
N ARG A 106 -3.06 -5.40 -6.65
CA ARG A 106 -2.82 -4.13 -7.31
C ARG A 106 -2.64 -4.28 -8.82
N ASP A 107 -2.02 -5.38 -9.24
CA ASP A 107 -1.85 -5.66 -10.67
C ASP A 107 -3.22 -5.83 -11.33
N LEU A 108 -4.17 -6.50 -10.65
CA LEU A 108 -5.56 -6.60 -11.10
C LEU A 108 -6.25 -5.22 -11.17
N ASP A 109 -6.11 -4.36 -10.16
CA ASP A 109 -6.67 -3.00 -10.21
C ASP A 109 -6.18 -2.22 -11.45
N VAL A 110 -4.88 -2.29 -11.72
CA VAL A 110 -4.25 -1.59 -12.85
C VAL A 110 -4.73 -2.16 -14.18
N LEU A 111 -4.84 -3.49 -14.30
CA LEU A 111 -5.35 -4.15 -15.50
C LEU A 111 -6.81 -3.79 -15.75
N LEU A 112 -7.64 -3.78 -14.71
CA LEU A 112 -9.05 -3.43 -14.81
C LEU A 112 -9.25 -1.95 -15.19
N LEU A 113 -8.49 -1.03 -14.57
CA LEU A 113 -8.47 0.38 -14.97
C LEU A 113 -8.10 0.55 -16.44
N ARG A 114 -7.06 -0.17 -16.90
CA ARG A 114 -6.64 -0.12 -18.29
C ARG A 114 -7.73 -0.66 -19.21
N LEU A 115 -8.31 -1.82 -18.88
CA LEU A 115 -9.38 -2.42 -19.68
C LEU A 115 -10.58 -1.48 -19.83
N ARG A 116 -11.01 -0.82 -18.75
CA ARG A 116 -12.08 0.19 -18.79
C ARG A 116 -11.74 1.34 -19.74
N ALA A 117 -10.50 1.83 -19.71
CA ALA A 117 -10.05 2.91 -20.59
C ALA A 117 -10.02 2.47 -22.07
N GLU A 118 -9.56 1.24 -22.35
CA GLU A 118 -9.57 0.68 -23.71
C GLU A 118 -11.00 0.49 -24.23
N VAL A 119 -11.92 -0.04 -23.41
CA VAL A 119 -13.34 -0.19 -23.78
C VAL A 119 -13.98 1.18 -24.08
N ALA A 120 -13.69 2.21 -23.27
CA ALA A 120 -14.21 3.55 -23.51
C ALA A 120 -13.69 4.20 -24.81
N ALA A 121 -12.58 3.71 -25.35
CA ALA A 121 -12.00 4.17 -26.61
C ALA A 121 -12.52 3.42 -27.85
N LEU A 122 -13.32 2.36 -27.67
CA LEU A 122 -13.90 1.60 -28.77
C LEU A 122 -15.04 2.33 -29.50
N PRO A 123 -15.36 1.94 -30.74
CA PRO A 123 -16.59 2.34 -31.41
C PRO A 123 -17.85 2.10 -30.56
N ALA A 124 -18.86 2.94 -30.70
CA ALA A 124 -20.03 2.95 -29.81
C ALA A 124 -20.79 1.61 -29.76
N ASP A 125 -20.79 0.85 -30.85
CA ASP A 125 -21.41 -0.48 -30.97
C ASP A 125 -20.61 -1.59 -30.26
N GLU A 126 -19.33 -1.37 -30.00
CA GLU A 126 -18.45 -2.31 -29.29
C GLU A 126 -18.30 -2.00 -27.78
N GLN A 127 -18.72 -0.81 -27.33
CA GLN A 127 -18.63 -0.39 -25.93
C GLN A 127 -19.52 -1.22 -25.00
N GLU A 128 -20.74 -1.56 -25.42
CA GLU A 128 -21.67 -2.35 -24.61
C GLU A 128 -21.15 -3.78 -24.36
N PRO A 129 -20.72 -4.54 -25.40
CA PRO A 129 -20.06 -5.83 -25.19
C PRO A 129 -18.80 -5.74 -24.33
N GLY A 130 -18.00 -4.67 -24.50
CA GLY A 130 -16.82 -4.42 -23.66
C GLY A 130 -17.18 -4.18 -22.19
N GLY A 131 -18.27 -3.47 -21.92
CA GLY A 131 -18.81 -3.25 -20.58
C GLY A 131 -19.24 -4.55 -19.89
N VAL A 132 -19.83 -5.48 -20.63
CA VAL A 132 -20.20 -6.82 -20.12
C VAL A 132 -18.97 -7.60 -19.65
N LEU A 133 -17.86 -7.55 -20.41
CA LEU A 133 -16.61 -8.19 -20.04
C LEU A 133 -16.02 -7.59 -18.75
N VAL A 134 -15.99 -6.25 -18.64
CA VAL A 134 -15.51 -5.55 -17.43
C VAL A 134 -16.33 -5.97 -16.21
N ALA A 135 -17.65 -5.96 -16.30
CA ALA A 135 -18.54 -6.35 -15.21
C ALA A 135 -18.41 -7.84 -14.81
N ALA A 136 -17.97 -8.71 -15.72
CA ALA A 136 -17.69 -10.10 -15.41
C ALA A 136 -16.39 -10.28 -14.60
N LEU A 137 -15.39 -9.42 -14.82
CA LEU A 137 -14.09 -9.45 -14.14
C LEU A 137 -14.09 -8.77 -12.76
N GLU A 138 -15.13 -7.99 -12.47
CA GLU A 138 -15.32 -7.28 -11.18
C GLU A 138 -16.07 -8.10 -10.12
N ARG A 139 -16.58 -9.28 -10.48
CA ARG A 139 -17.31 -10.18 -9.58
C ARG A 139 -16.38 -11.08 -8.78
#